data_AF-A0A7L4RKC0-F1
#
_entry.id   AF-A0A7L4RKC0-F1
#
_cell.length_a   1.000
_cell.length_b   1.000
_cell.length_c   1.000
_cell.angle_alpha   90.00
_cell.angle_beta   90.00
_cell.angle_gamma   90.00
#
_symmetry.space_group_name_H-M   'P 1'
#
loop_
_entity.id
_entity.type
_entity.pdbx_description
1 polymer ?
#
loop_
_entity_poly.entity_id
_entity_poly.type
_entity_poly.pdbx_seq_one_letter_code
_entity_poly.pdbx_strand_id
1 'polypeptide(L)'
;MRKLDQQVEKELVCKYGLHFDKIAGFKDSLRVLADFAQYLGANQYFSDYLNKKVFLLNLDIATVALELEELVLRADEFHSVVKQGVLSKKKTALDAGGVKQFREKMAGLEKKLFSVQSDALHLTEEIRSEYKKKAV
;
A
#
# COMPACT_ATOMS: atom_id res chain seq x y z
N MET A 1 -11.81 -2.73 -25.85
CA MET A 1 -11.06 -3.07 -24.62
C MET A 1 -11.84 -2.71 -23.35
N ARG A 2 -12.26 -1.45 -23.12
CA ARG A 2 -13.00 -1.04 -21.89
C ARG A 2 -14.16 -1.94 -21.43
N LYS A 3 -14.97 -2.49 -22.34
CA LYS A 3 -16.10 -3.38 -21.97
C LYS A 3 -15.63 -4.74 -21.42
N LEU A 4 -14.50 -5.26 -21.89
CA LEU A 4 -13.94 -6.53 -21.44
C LEU A 4 -13.33 -6.38 -20.05
N ASP A 5 -12.55 -5.32 -19.82
CA ASP A 5 -11.91 -5.09 -18.53
C ASP A 5 -12.97 -4.82 -17.43
N GLN A 6 -14.04 -4.08 -17.73
CA GLN A 6 -15.20 -3.94 -16.83
C GLN A 6 -15.90 -5.27 -16.51
N GLN A 7 -15.97 -6.19 -17.48
CA GLN A 7 -16.57 -7.50 -17.27
C GLN A 7 -15.69 -8.38 -16.38
N VAL A 8 -14.37 -8.35 -16.60
CA VAL A 8 -13.38 -9.07 -15.77
C VAL A 8 -13.42 -8.55 -14.34
N GLU A 9 -13.43 -7.23 -14.15
CA GLU A 9 -13.51 -6.58 -12.85
C GLU A 9 -14.82 -6.93 -12.11
N LYS A 10 -15.97 -6.86 -12.80
CA LYS A 10 -17.25 -7.30 -12.24
C LYS A 10 -17.23 -8.77 -11.83
N GLU A 11 -16.57 -9.62 -12.60
CA GLU A 11 -16.44 -11.05 -12.27
C GLU A 11 -15.55 -11.29 -11.04
N LEU A 12 -14.42 -10.59 -10.95
CA LEU A 12 -13.51 -10.62 -9.79
C LEU A 12 -14.23 -10.19 -8.51
N VAL A 13 -15.01 -9.11 -8.58
CA VAL A 13 -15.80 -8.62 -7.44
C VAL A 13 -16.93 -9.60 -7.09
N CYS A 14 -17.80 -9.95 -8.05
CA CYS A 14 -19.00 -10.73 -7.75
C CYS A 14 -18.71 -12.19 -7.36
N LYS A 15 -17.69 -12.83 -7.95
CA LYS A 15 -17.38 -14.24 -7.68
C LYS A 15 -16.35 -14.43 -6.57
N TYR A 16 -15.39 -13.53 -6.46
CA TYR A 16 -14.22 -13.71 -5.58
C TYR A 16 -14.11 -12.64 -4.49
N GLY A 17 -14.95 -11.59 -4.52
CA GLY A 17 -14.92 -10.50 -3.54
C GLY A 17 -13.62 -9.70 -3.58
N LEU A 18 -12.97 -9.63 -4.74
CA LEU A 18 -11.70 -8.94 -4.92
C LEU A 18 -11.95 -7.51 -5.41
N HIS A 19 -11.55 -6.53 -4.59
CA HIS A 19 -11.67 -5.10 -4.88
C HIS A 19 -10.27 -4.50 -5.06
N PHE A 20 -9.86 -4.25 -6.30
CA PHE A 20 -8.53 -3.74 -6.62
C PHE A 20 -8.43 -2.22 -6.55
N ASP A 21 -9.55 -1.50 -6.48
CA ASP A 21 -9.58 -0.03 -6.30
C ASP A 21 -8.77 0.43 -5.08
N LYS A 22 -8.73 -0.41 -4.03
CA LYS A 22 -7.95 -0.14 -2.81
C LYS A 22 -6.45 -0.07 -3.06
N ILE A 23 -5.93 -0.81 -4.04
CA ILE A 23 -4.49 -0.84 -4.38
C ILE A 23 -4.03 0.55 -4.84
N ALA A 24 -4.83 1.24 -5.65
CA ALA A 24 -4.53 2.61 -6.09
C ALA A 24 -4.46 3.57 -4.89
N GLY A 25 -5.43 3.48 -3.97
CA GLY A 25 -5.43 4.27 -2.73
C GLY A 25 -4.24 4.02 -1.82
N PHE A 26 -3.79 2.76 -1.70
CA PHE A 26 -2.57 2.43 -0.95
C PHE A 26 -1.32 3.00 -1.61
N LYS A 27 -1.24 2.95 -2.95
CA LYS A 27 -0.11 3.51 -3.71
C LYS A 27 0.00 5.03 -3.53
N ASP A 28 -1.12 5.73 -3.60
CA ASP A 28 -1.14 7.18 -3.40
C ASP A 28 -0.76 7.56 -1.98
N SER A 29 -1.26 6.81 -0.99
CA SER A 29 -0.92 7.02 0.43
C SER A 29 0.57 6.79 0.70
N LEU A 30 1.15 5.72 0.14
CA LEU A 30 2.58 5.43 0.26
C LEU A 30 3.44 6.50 -0.40
N ARG A 31 3.02 7.02 -1.56
CA ARG A 31 3.75 8.11 -2.23
C ARG A 31 3.83 9.33 -1.32
N VAL A 32 2.71 9.75 -0.73
CA VAL A 32 2.68 10.89 0.19
C VAL A 32 3.58 10.67 1.41
N LEU A 33 3.56 9.46 1.99
CA LEU A 33 4.43 9.11 3.11
C LEU A 33 5.91 9.11 2.73
N ALA A 34 6.24 8.56 1.56
CA ALA A 34 7.62 8.53 1.05
C ALA A 34 8.15 9.96 0.82
N ASP A 35 7.36 10.81 0.16
CA ASP A 35 7.72 12.21 -0.08
C ASP A 35 7.95 12.95 1.26
N PHE A 36 7.08 12.72 2.24
CA PHE A 36 7.21 13.28 3.58
C PHE A 36 8.48 12.79 4.30
N ALA A 37 8.73 11.48 4.32
CA ALA A 37 9.89 10.91 5.00
C ALA A 37 11.21 11.31 4.33
N GLN A 38 11.21 11.45 2.99
CA GLN A 38 12.35 11.97 2.23
C GLN A 38 12.59 13.45 2.55
N TYR A 39 11.54 14.27 2.62
CA TYR A 39 11.66 15.67 3.04
C TYR A 39 12.28 15.80 4.44
N LEU A 40 11.82 14.99 5.41
CA LEU A 40 12.42 14.98 6.74
C LEU A 40 13.89 14.52 6.70
N GLY A 41 14.18 13.45 5.96
CA GLY A 41 15.54 12.89 5.87
C GLY A 41 16.55 13.82 5.20
N ALA A 42 16.10 14.68 4.29
CA ALA A 42 16.94 15.71 3.66
C ALA A 42 17.27 16.88 4.59
N ASN A 43 16.42 17.12 5.60
CA ASN A 43 16.53 18.23 6.54
C ASN A 43 17.03 17.73 7.91
N GLN A 44 18.24 17.15 7.98
CA GLN A 44 18.85 16.51 9.17
C GLN A 44 19.22 17.47 10.33
N TYR A 45 18.46 18.54 10.54
CA TYR A 45 18.72 19.54 11.59
C TYR A 45 18.18 19.12 12.97
N PHE A 46 17.71 17.88 13.09
CA PHE A 46 17.10 17.32 14.30
C PHE A 46 18.13 16.64 15.20
N SER A 47 17.74 16.34 16.44
CA SER A 47 18.52 15.46 17.32
C SER A 47 18.75 14.07 16.69
N ASP A 48 19.85 13.41 17.06
CA ASP A 48 20.18 12.04 16.61
C ASP A 48 19.04 11.04 16.85
N TYR A 49 18.28 11.25 17.92
CA TYR A 49 17.11 10.45 18.23
C TYR A 49 16.01 10.58 17.16
N LEU A 50 15.68 11.82 16.76
CA LEU A 50 14.68 12.06 15.71
C LEU A 50 15.18 11.61 14.33
N ASN A 51 16.46 11.82 14.03
CA ASN A 51 17.05 11.33 12.78
C ASN A 51 16.94 9.80 12.68
N LYS A 52 17.16 9.05 13.78
CA LYS A 52 16.93 7.60 13.81
C LYS A 52 15.47 7.23 13.56
N LYS A 53 14.51 7.97 14.12
CA LYS A 53 13.08 7.73 13.87
C LYS A 53 12.70 7.99 12.41
N VAL A 54 13.20 9.06 11.81
CA VAL A 54 13.00 9.35 10.38
C VAL A 54 13.58 8.21 9.53
N PHE A 55 14.75 7.68 9.88
CA PHE A 55 15.35 6.54 9.19
C PHE A 55 14.48 5.27 9.30
N LEU A 56 14.00 4.95 10.50
CA LEU A 56 13.11 3.79 10.72
C LEU A 56 11.80 3.95 9.93
N LEU A 57 11.19 5.13 9.95
CA LEU A 57 9.98 5.42 9.17
C LEU A 57 10.20 5.18 7.67
N ASN A 58 11.35 5.57 7.12
CA ASN A 58 11.69 5.30 5.72
C ASN A 58 11.78 3.79 5.42
N LEU A 59 12.36 2.99 6.33
CA LEU A 59 12.43 1.54 6.18
C LEU A 59 11.04 0.89 6.22
N ASP A 60 10.16 1.37 7.11
CA ASP A 60 8.79 0.86 7.20
C ASP A 60 8.00 1.19 5.94
N ILE A 61 8.10 2.42 5.42
CA ILE A 61 7.48 2.83 4.16
C ILE A 61 7.98 1.94 3.00
N ALA A 62 9.29 1.72 2.90
CA ALA A 62 9.87 0.87 1.86
C ALA A 62 9.37 -0.59 1.95
N THR A 63 9.24 -1.11 3.18
CA THR A 63 8.71 -2.46 3.43
C THR A 63 7.26 -2.56 2.96
N VAL A 64 6.41 -1.61 3.35
CA VAL A 64 5.00 -1.59 2.93
C VAL A 64 4.88 -1.39 1.40
N ALA A 65 5.77 -0.63 0.79
CA ALA A 65 5.81 -0.46 -0.67
C ALA A 65 6.12 -1.78 -1.40
N LEU A 66 7.12 -2.54 -0.94
CA LEU A 66 7.44 -3.86 -1.51
C LEU A 66 6.28 -4.85 -1.37
N GLU A 67 5.61 -4.86 -0.21
CA GLU A 67 4.43 -5.70 0.00
C GLU A 67 3.26 -5.29 -0.90
N LEU A 68 3.08 -3.99 -1.16
CA LEU A 68 2.09 -3.51 -2.12
C LEU A 68 2.43 -3.96 -3.55
N GLU A 69 3.69 -3.90 -3.97
CA GLU A 69 4.12 -4.37 -5.28
C GLU A 69 3.85 -5.87 -5.46
N GLU A 70 4.08 -6.69 -4.43
CA GLU A 70 3.71 -8.10 -4.45
C GLU A 70 2.20 -8.28 -4.70
N LEU A 71 1.37 -7.46 -4.07
CA LEU A 71 -0.09 -7.50 -4.25
C LEU A 71 -0.52 -7.00 -5.63
N VAL A 72 0.14 -6.00 -6.19
CA VAL A 72 -0.12 -5.56 -7.57
C VAL A 72 0.14 -6.70 -8.55
N LEU A 73 1.29 -7.38 -8.43
CA LEU A 73 1.63 -8.49 -9.31
C LEU A 73 0.62 -9.64 -9.20
N ARG A 74 0.21 -10.00 -7.98
CA ARG A 74 -0.85 -11.02 -7.78
C ARG A 74 -2.20 -10.58 -8.33
N ALA A 75 -2.56 -9.30 -8.23
CA ALA A 75 -3.79 -8.77 -8.79
C ALA A 75 -3.78 -8.88 -10.33
N ASP A 76 -2.65 -8.57 -10.96
CA ASP A 76 -2.46 -8.71 -12.41
C ASP A 76 -2.56 -10.17 -12.86
N GLU A 77 -2.02 -11.11 -12.08
CA GLU A 77 -2.18 -12.55 -12.32
C GLU A 77 -3.65 -12.96 -12.29
N PHE A 78 -4.41 -12.58 -11.25
CA PHE A 78 -5.83 -12.87 -11.17
C PHE A 78 -6.62 -12.25 -12.32
N HIS A 79 -6.31 -11.00 -12.68
CA HIS A 79 -6.94 -10.32 -13.79
C HIS A 79 -6.65 -11.03 -15.12
N SER A 80 -5.41 -11.47 -15.34
CA SER A 80 -5.00 -12.23 -16.52
C SER A 80 -5.74 -13.56 -16.63
N VAL A 81 -5.81 -14.33 -15.53
CA VAL A 81 -6.52 -15.62 -15.50
C VAL A 81 -8.00 -15.44 -15.82
N VAL A 82 -8.68 -14.50 -15.14
CA VAL A 82 -10.11 -14.22 -15.38
C VAL A 82 -10.34 -13.73 -16.81
N LYS A 83 -9.48 -12.84 -17.32
CA LYS A 83 -9.55 -12.35 -18.71
C LYS A 83 -9.45 -13.49 -19.73
N GLN A 84 -8.53 -14.44 -19.53
CA GLN A 84 -8.42 -15.62 -20.39
C GLN A 84 -9.67 -16.51 -20.31
N GLY A 85 -10.25 -16.68 -19.11
CA GLY A 85 -11.51 -17.40 -18.91
C GLY A 85 -12.68 -16.78 -19.68
N VAL A 86 -12.84 -15.46 -19.56
CA VAL A 86 -13.87 -14.69 -20.27
C VAL A 86 -13.69 -14.80 -21.78
N LEU A 87 -12.46 -14.63 -22.29
CA LEU A 87 -12.16 -14.72 -23.73
C LEU A 87 -12.38 -16.14 -24.30
N SER A 88 -12.01 -17.17 -23.54
CA SER A 88 -12.19 -18.56 -23.94
C SER A 88 -13.60 -19.12 -23.67
N LYS A 89 -14.51 -18.29 -23.11
CA LYS A 89 -15.86 -18.68 -22.68
C LYS A 89 -15.87 -19.90 -21.74
N LYS A 90 -14.79 -20.12 -20.99
CA LYS A 90 -14.67 -21.19 -20.00
C LYS A 90 -14.98 -20.64 -18.60
N LYS A 91 -15.51 -21.49 -17.71
CA LYS A 91 -15.59 -21.15 -16.29
C LYS A 91 -14.17 -21.03 -15.75
N THR A 92 -13.77 -19.81 -15.41
CA THR A 92 -12.56 -19.55 -14.66
C THR A 92 -12.76 -19.93 -13.20
N ALA A 93 -11.74 -20.57 -12.62
CA ALA A 93 -11.68 -20.90 -11.22
C ALA A 93 -10.32 -20.43 -10.70
N LEU A 94 -10.30 -19.29 -10.01
CA LEU A 94 -9.15 -18.91 -9.20
C LEU A 94 -9.02 -19.86 -8.01
N ASP A 95 -7.79 -20.14 -7.60
CA ASP A 95 -7.54 -20.94 -6.39
C ASP A 95 -8.12 -20.24 -5.16
N ALA A 96 -9.00 -20.93 -4.43
CA ALA A 96 -9.67 -20.38 -3.25
C ALA A 96 -8.68 -20.06 -2.12
N GLY A 97 -7.60 -20.84 -2.01
CA GLY A 97 -6.52 -20.58 -1.05
C GLY A 97 -5.81 -19.27 -1.36
N GLY A 98 -5.38 -19.10 -2.61
CA GLY A 98 -4.74 -17.88 -3.12
C GLY A 98 -5.61 -16.63 -2.98
N VAL A 99 -6.91 -16.74 -3.28
CA VAL A 99 -7.87 -15.62 -3.11
C VAL A 99 -8.03 -15.25 -1.63
N LYS A 100 -8.10 -16.24 -0.73
CA LYS A 100 -8.17 -15.99 0.73
C LYS A 100 -6.89 -15.31 1.23
N GLN A 101 -5.72 -15.84 0.87
CA GLN A 101 -4.43 -15.29 1.26
C GLN A 101 -4.27 -13.85 0.75
N PHE A 102 -4.69 -13.59 -0.49
CA PHE A 102 -4.64 -12.23 -1.05
C PHE A 102 -5.46 -11.24 -0.24
N ARG A 103 -6.70 -11.60 0.15
CA ARG A 103 -7.55 -10.74 0.99
C ARG A 103 -6.96 -10.48 2.36
N GLU A 104 -6.38 -11.52 2.98
CA GLU A 104 -5.69 -11.38 4.28
C GLU A 104 -4.47 -10.47 4.17
N LYS A 105 -3.67 -10.61 3.10
CA LYS A 105 -2.53 -9.72 2.85
C LYS A 105 -2.97 -8.27 2.59
N MET A 106 -4.03 -8.04 1.82
CA MET A 106 -4.60 -6.70 1.60
C MET A 106 -5.02 -6.04 2.92
N ALA A 107 -5.73 -6.77 3.79
CA ALA A 107 -6.14 -6.26 5.10
C ALA A 107 -4.93 -6.05 6.04
N GLY A 108 -3.90 -6.90 5.95
CA GLY A 108 -2.65 -6.73 6.68
C GLY A 108 -1.89 -5.47 6.23
N LEU A 109 -1.80 -5.25 4.93
CA LEU A 109 -1.17 -4.07 4.35
C LEU A 109 -1.90 -2.79 4.76
N GLU A 110 -3.23 -2.78 4.73
CA GLU A 110 -4.06 -1.66 5.19
C GLU A 110 -3.72 -1.28 6.64
N LYS A 111 -3.62 -2.26 7.54
CA LYS A 111 -3.22 -2.02 8.94
C LYS A 111 -1.80 -1.47 9.07
N LYS A 112 -0.84 -2.02 8.31
CA LYS A 112 0.54 -1.52 8.31
C LYS A 112 0.62 -0.08 7.82
N LEU A 113 -0.08 0.24 6.74
CA LEU A 113 -0.16 1.59 6.20
C LEU A 113 -0.72 2.57 7.25
N PHE A 114 -1.79 2.21 7.95
CA PHE A 114 -2.32 3.03 9.05
C PHE A 114 -1.31 3.22 10.19
N SER A 115 -0.55 2.17 10.55
CA SER A 115 0.52 2.28 11.56
C SER A 115 1.58 3.29 11.13
N VAL A 116 2.09 3.15 9.90
CA VAL A 116 3.12 4.06 9.36
C VAL A 116 2.61 5.50 9.28
N GLN A 117 1.34 5.71 8.92
CA GLN A 117 0.71 7.03 8.95
C GLN A 117 0.66 7.61 10.37
N SER A 118 0.28 6.79 11.35
CA SER A 118 0.26 7.18 12.77
C SER A 118 1.66 7.58 13.25
N ASP A 119 2.68 6.78 12.91
CA ASP A 119 4.07 7.04 13.29
C ASP A 119 4.62 8.32 12.65
N ALA A 120 4.28 8.58 11.39
CA ALA A 120 4.61 9.83 10.70
C ALA A 120 3.98 11.06 11.36
N LEU A 121 2.72 10.96 11.79
CA LEU A 121 2.03 12.04 12.53
C LEU A 121 2.71 12.30 13.88
N HIS A 122 2.99 11.25 14.65
CA HIS A 122 3.68 11.39 15.94
C HIS A 122 5.06 12.03 15.77
N LEU A 123 5.82 11.61 14.76
CA LEU A 123 7.14 12.19 14.45
C LEU A 123 7.05 13.68 14.11
N THR A 124 5.98 14.10 13.43
CA THR A 124 5.72 15.52 13.14
C THR A 124 5.54 16.33 14.43
N GLU A 125 4.83 15.79 15.40
CA GLU A 125 4.60 16.46 16.70
C GLU A 125 5.89 16.56 17.53
N GLU A 126 6.71 15.51 17.52
CA GLU A 126 8.02 15.52 18.19
C GLU A 126 8.96 16.56 17.57
N ILE A 127 9.05 16.61 16.24
CA ILE A 127 9.85 17.61 15.51
C ILE A 127 9.38 19.03 15.85
N ARG A 128 8.07 19.28 15.82
CA ARG A 128 7.50 20.59 16.18
C ARG A 128 7.87 20.98 17.62
N SER A 129 7.85 20.02 18.53
CA SER A 129 8.20 20.25 19.93
C SER A 129 9.68 20.57 20.12
N GLU A 130 10.57 19.95 19.34
CA GLU A 130 12.00 20.26 19.35
C GLU A 130 12.27 21.69 18.85
N TYR A 131 11.62 22.12 17.76
CA TYR A 131 11.76 23.49 17.27
C TYR A 131 11.27 24.55 18.26
N LYS A 132 10.14 24.29 18.94
CA LYS A 132 9.64 25.21 19.98
C LYS A 132 10.64 25.38 21.13
N LYS A 133 11.34 24.31 21.51
CA LYS A 133 12.37 24.35 22.58
C LYS A 133 13.64 25.08 22.15
N LYS A 134 14.02 25.01 20.87
CA LYS A 134 15.19 25.72 20.31
C LYS A 134 14.93 27.21 20.03
N ALA A 135 13.68 27.64 19.95
CA ALA A 135 13.29 29.04 19.69
C ALA A 135 13.18 29.90 20.97
N VAL A 136 13.51 29.32 22.14
CA VAL A 136 13.63 29.98 23.45
C VAL A 136 15.11 29.98 23.82
#